data_AF-A0A382FG72-F1
#
_entry.id   AF-A0A382FG72-F1
#
_cell.length_a   1.000
_cell.length_b   1.000
_cell.length_c   1.000
_cell.angle_alpha   90.00
_cell.angle_beta   90.00
_cell.angle_gamma   90.00
#
_symmetry.space_group_name_H-M   'P 1'
#
loop_
_entity.id
_entity.type
_entity.pdbx_description
1 polymer ?
#
loop_
_entity_poly.entity_id
_entity_poly.type
_entity_poly.pdbx_seq_one_letter_code
_entity_poly.pdbx_strand_id
1 'polypeptide(L)'
;MASFIIISGRSGSGKSTALHILEDLDYYCIDNLPASLIPELVGKAAGQGKTANMAVSIDARNIAADLQEFPTKFDQLRAAGITAKVIYLDSDSPTLVKRFSETRRKHPLTSGKTG
;
A
#
# COMPACT_ATOMS: atom_id res chain seq x y z
N MET A 1 -3.30 12.64 17.58
CA MET A 1 -4.39 12.09 16.72
C MET A 1 -3.77 11.00 15.86
N ALA A 2 -4.35 9.80 15.80
CA ALA A 2 -3.87 8.75 14.90
C ALA A 2 -4.03 9.16 13.44
N SER A 3 -2.99 8.94 12.64
CA SER A 3 -3.05 9.07 11.18
C SER A 3 -3.08 7.70 10.51
N PHE A 4 -4.01 7.50 9.58
CA PHE A 4 -4.09 6.30 8.74
C PHE A 4 -3.74 6.66 7.30
N ILE A 5 -2.68 6.06 6.75
CA ILE A 5 -2.21 6.31 5.39
C ILE A 5 -2.41 5.05 4.56
N ILE A 6 -3.02 5.20 3.40
CA ILE A 6 -3.18 4.15 2.41
C ILE A 6 -2.29 4.51 1.23
N ILE A 7 -1.33 3.65 0.90
CA ILE A 7 -0.47 3.79 -0.28
C ILE A 7 -1.00 2.88 -1.38
N SER A 8 -1.18 3.44 -2.57
CA SER A 8 -1.49 2.68 -3.78
C SER A 8 -0.63 3.14 -4.95
N GLY A 9 -0.74 2.44 -6.08
CA GLY A 9 0.07 2.70 -7.25
C GLY A 9 0.42 1.44 -8.04
N ARG A 10 0.90 1.65 -9.27
CA ARG A 10 1.32 0.56 -10.16
C ARG A 10 2.57 -0.18 -9.64
N SER A 11 2.79 -1.42 -10.08
CA SER A 11 4.02 -2.15 -9.74
C SER A 11 5.24 -1.38 -10.25
N GLY A 12 6.25 -1.15 -9.40
CA GLY A 12 7.42 -0.33 -9.73
C GLY A 12 7.27 1.19 -9.50
N SER A 13 6.12 1.66 -8.99
CA SER A 13 5.91 3.09 -8.71
C SER A 13 6.55 3.60 -7.41
N GLY A 14 7.14 2.71 -6.60
CA GLY A 14 7.81 3.07 -5.34
C GLY A 14 7.00 2.88 -4.06
N LYS A 15 5.86 2.16 -4.10
CA LYS A 15 5.03 1.86 -2.92
C LYS A 15 5.83 1.29 -1.74
N SER A 16 6.68 0.30 -1.98
CA SER A 16 7.49 -0.33 -0.93
C SER A 16 8.48 0.67 -0.31
N THR A 17 9.09 1.53 -1.13
CA THR A 17 9.94 2.62 -0.63
C THR A 17 9.15 3.60 0.24
N ALA A 18 7.94 3.98 -0.17
CA ALA A 18 7.09 4.86 0.63
C ALA A 18 6.65 4.22 1.95
N LEU A 19 6.37 2.91 1.97
CA LEU A 19 6.10 2.18 3.22
C LEU A 19 7.32 2.19 4.14
N HIS A 20 8.53 1.90 3.65
CA HIS A 20 9.74 1.96 4.49
C HIS A 20 9.99 3.36 5.06
N ILE A 21 9.77 4.42 4.27
CA ILE A 21 9.89 5.80 4.79
C ILE A 21 8.86 6.07 5.88
N LEU A 22 7.64 5.54 5.77
CA LEU A 22 6.63 5.68 6.81
C LEU A 22 7.00 4.88 8.06
N GLU A 23 7.58 3.69 7.90
CA GLU A 23 8.12 2.88 8.99
C GLU A 23 9.21 3.63 9.76
N ASP A 24 10.15 4.29 9.04
CA ASP A 24 11.17 5.17 9.62
C ASP A 24 10.56 6.39 10.36
N LEU A 25 9.31 6.74 10.07
CA LEU A 25 8.52 7.80 10.72
C LEU A 25 7.57 7.24 11.81
N ASP A 26 7.86 6.06 12.34
CA ASP A 26 7.10 5.36 13.38
C ASP A 26 5.67 4.98 12.98
N TYR A 27 5.40 4.78 11.68
CA TYR A 27 4.14 4.16 11.25
C TYR A 27 4.22 2.64 11.35
N TYR A 28 3.17 2.04 11.90
CA TYR A 28 2.93 0.61 11.78
C TYR A 28 2.52 0.28 10.34
N CYS A 29 3.43 -0.34 9.59
CA CYS A 29 3.31 -0.57 8.16
C CYS A 29 2.84 -2.00 7.85
N ILE A 30 1.82 -2.13 6.97
CA ILE A 30 1.38 -3.43 6.44
C ILE A 30 1.41 -3.38 4.91
N ASP A 31 2.21 -4.25 4.30
CA ASP A 31 2.24 -4.39 2.85
C ASP A 31 1.14 -5.37 2.36
N ASN A 32 0.56 -5.04 1.21
CA ASN A 32 -0.41 -5.86 0.48
C ASN A 32 -1.64 -6.27 1.32
N LEU A 33 -2.20 -5.32 2.07
CA LEU A 33 -3.39 -5.57 2.88
C LEU A 33 -4.63 -5.69 1.98
N PRO A 34 -5.45 -6.75 2.14
CA PRO A 34 -6.79 -6.81 1.56
C PRO A 34 -7.64 -5.62 2.02
N ALA A 35 -8.24 -4.88 1.07
CA ALA A 35 -9.05 -3.70 1.39
C ALA A 35 -10.27 -4.03 2.27
N SER A 36 -10.73 -5.29 2.21
CA SER A 36 -11.77 -5.84 3.08
C SER A 36 -11.40 -5.84 4.57
N LEU A 37 -10.10 -5.93 4.92
CA LEU A 37 -9.63 -6.04 6.31
C LEU A 37 -9.33 -4.69 6.97
N ILE A 38 -9.43 -3.57 6.23
CA ILE A 38 -9.14 -2.24 6.78
C ILE A 38 -10.02 -1.90 7.99
N PRO A 39 -11.36 -2.14 7.97
CA PRO A 39 -12.21 -1.79 9.11
C PRO A 39 -11.83 -2.55 10.39
N GLU A 40 -11.47 -3.84 10.26
CA GLU A 40 -11.06 -4.66 11.40
C GLU A 40 -9.74 -4.20 12.01
N LEU A 41 -8.76 -3.89 11.16
CA LEU A 41 -7.46 -3.38 11.58
C LEU A 41 -7.62 -2.10 12.40
N VAL A 42 -8.43 -1.19 11.86
CA VAL A 42 -8.74 0.09 12.49
C VAL A 42 -9.47 -0.09 13.81
N GLY A 43 -10.50 -0.95 13.84
CA GLY A 43 -11.28 -1.22 15.05
C GLY A 43 -10.40 -1.77 16.18
N LYS A 44 -9.46 -2.68 15.86
CA LYS A 44 -8.51 -3.22 16.84
C LYS A 44 -7.54 -2.15 17.36
N ALA A 45 -7.03 -1.27 16.50
CA ALA A 45 -6.14 -0.20 16.92
C ALA A 45 -6.86 0.80 17.86
N ALA A 46 -8.11 1.16 17.54
CA ALA A 46 -8.93 2.03 18.38
C ALA A 46 -9.21 1.40 19.76
N GLY A 47 -9.59 0.11 19.80
CA GLY A 47 -9.94 -0.59 21.04
C GLY A 47 -8.79 -0.79 22.02
N GLN A 48 -7.53 -0.75 21.57
CA GLN A 48 -6.36 -0.92 22.44
C GLN A 48 -5.85 0.39 23.06
N GLY A 49 -6.52 1.53 22.82
CA GLY A 49 -6.02 2.86 23.20
C GLY A 49 -4.72 3.26 22.49
N LYS A 50 -4.20 2.39 21.63
CA LYS A 50 -3.03 2.62 20.77
C LYS A 50 -3.52 3.17 19.45
N THR A 51 -3.77 4.47 19.43
CA THR A 51 -3.94 5.21 18.17
C THR A 51 -2.56 5.41 17.54
N ALA A 52 -1.93 4.32 17.12
CA ALA A 52 -0.67 4.34 16.40
C ALA A 52 -0.89 4.89 14.98
N ASN A 53 0.11 5.62 14.48
CA ASN A 53 0.18 5.96 13.07
C ASN A 53 0.28 4.66 12.28
N MET A 54 -0.58 4.48 11.28
CA MET A 54 -0.66 3.24 10.49
C MET A 54 -0.56 3.55 9.01
N ALA A 55 0.23 2.75 8.30
CA ALA A 55 0.37 2.83 6.86
C ALA A 55 0.09 1.46 6.25
N VAL A 56 -0.76 1.40 5.24
CA VAL A 56 -1.09 0.15 4.55
C VAL A 56 -0.90 0.33 3.06
N SER A 57 -0.37 -0.67 2.36
CA SER A 57 -0.40 -0.66 0.90
C SER A 57 -1.54 -1.50 0.35
N ILE A 58 -2.19 -0.98 -0.69
CA ILE A 58 -3.25 -1.64 -1.45
C ILE A 58 -2.90 -1.50 -2.92
N ASP A 59 -2.79 -2.61 -3.64
CA ASP A 59 -2.51 -2.59 -5.07
C ASP A 59 -3.36 -3.60 -5.85
N ALA A 60 -3.11 -3.70 -7.16
CA ALA A 60 -3.86 -4.52 -8.11
C ALA A 60 -3.92 -6.03 -7.77
N ARG A 61 -3.15 -6.50 -6.78
CA ARG A 61 -3.27 -7.87 -6.25
C ARG A 61 -4.50 -8.07 -5.35
N ASN A 62 -5.14 -6.99 -4.93
CA ASN A 62 -6.40 -7.06 -4.19
C ASN A 62 -7.54 -7.58 -5.07
N ILE A 63 -8.50 -8.25 -4.43
CA ILE A 63 -9.71 -8.75 -5.08
C ILE A 63 -10.53 -7.56 -5.61
N ALA A 64 -10.99 -7.63 -6.86
CA ALA A 64 -11.72 -6.53 -7.50
C ALA A 64 -12.97 -6.10 -6.71
N ALA A 65 -13.69 -7.05 -6.12
CA ALA A 65 -14.84 -6.77 -5.25
C ALA A 65 -14.45 -5.93 -4.01
N ASP A 66 -13.31 -6.24 -3.37
CA ASP A 66 -12.84 -5.50 -2.20
C ASP A 66 -12.49 -4.05 -2.56
N LEU A 67 -11.95 -3.82 -3.76
CA LEU A 67 -11.63 -2.48 -4.26
C LEU A 67 -12.88 -1.68 -4.63
N GLN A 68 -13.96 -2.33 -5.08
CA GLN A 68 -15.23 -1.66 -5.35
C GLN A 68 -15.88 -1.11 -4.08
N GLU A 69 -15.73 -1.81 -2.95
CA GLU A 69 -16.26 -1.38 -1.65
C GLU A 69 -15.35 -0.38 -0.92
N PHE A 70 -14.12 -0.17 -1.42
CA PHE A 70 -13.14 0.67 -0.77
C PHE A 70 -13.62 2.11 -0.49
N PRO A 71 -14.27 2.84 -1.42
CA PRO A 71 -14.75 4.20 -1.15
C PRO A 71 -15.70 4.25 0.05
N THR A 72 -16.67 3.33 0.11
CA THR A 72 -17.62 3.23 1.22
C THR A 72 -16.91 2.95 2.54
N LYS A 73 -15.97 2.00 2.56
CA LYS A 73 -15.17 1.68 3.76
C LYS A 73 -14.32 2.87 4.19
N PHE A 74 -13.70 3.58 3.25
CA PHE A 74 -12.89 4.77 3.52
C PHE A 74 -13.71 5.90 4.15
N ASP A 75 -14.94 6.11 3.67
CA ASP A 75 -15.86 7.10 4.26
C ASP A 75 -16.28 6.74 5.68
N GLN A 76 -16.50 5.45 5.96
CA GLN A 76 -16.79 4.96 7.32
C GLN A 76 -15.63 5.25 8.29
N LEU A 77 -14.37 5.10 7.84
CA LEU A 77 -13.20 5.46 8.66
C LEU A 77 -13.19 6.94 9.02
N ARG A 78 -13.46 7.81 8.04
CA ARG A 78 -13.51 9.26 8.28
C ARG A 78 -14.66 9.64 9.20
N ALA A 79 -15.83 9.01 9.02
CA ALA A 79 -16.98 9.20 9.90
C ALA A 79 -16.71 8.75 11.34
N ALA A 80 -15.84 7.76 11.55
CA ALA A 80 -15.37 7.32 12.86
C ALA A 80 -14.31 8.26 13.50
N GLY A 81 -14.05 9.43 12.90
CA GLY A 81 -13.10 10.42 13.43
C GLY A 81 -11.63 10.12 13.14
N ILE A 82 -11.34 9.17 12.23
CA ILE A 82 -9.97 8.81 11.87
C ILE A 82 -9.47 9.71 10.76
N THR A 83 -8.29 10.29 10.96
CA THR A 83 -7.63 11.08 9.91
C THR A 83 -7.00 10.12 8.90
N ALA A 84 -7.78 9.75 7.90
CA ALA A 84 -7.37 8.85 6.82
C ALA A 84 -6.94 9.62 5.56
N LYS A 85 -5.85 9.20 4.91
CA LYS A 85 -5.35 9.76 3.65
C LYS A 85 -5.00 8.65 2.66
N VAL A 86 -5.20 8.91 1.38
CA VAL A 86 -4.76 8.02 0.29
C VAL A 86 -3.64 8.72 -0.48
N ILE A 87 -2.53 8.00 -0.70
CA ILE A 87 -1.40 8.42 -1.52
C ILE A 87 -1.33 7.47 -2.70
N TYR A 88 -1.47 8.00 -3.92
CA TYR A 88 -1.29 7.23 -5.15
C TYR A 88 0.06 7.58 -5.79
N LEU A 89 0.96 6.60 -5.85
CA LEU A 89 2.27 6.75 -6.47
C LEU A 89 2.19 6.29 -7.92
N ASP A 90 2.58 7.16 -8.84
CA ASP A 90 2.60 6.88 -10.26
C ASP A 90 3.98 7.11 -10.88
N SER A 91 4.20 6.53 -12.05
CA SER A 91 5.37 6.77 -12.90
C SER A 91 4.99 6.45 -14.34
N ASP A 92 5.70 7.03 -15.30
CA ASP A 92 5.45 6.73 -16.71
C ASP A 92 5.68 5.23 -17.02
N SER A 93 4.94 4.72 -18.01
CA SER A 93 4.99 3.30 -18.38
C SER A 93 6.41 2.82 -18.75
N PRO A 94 7.21 3.56 -19.55
CA PRO A 94 8.60 3.16 -19.82
C PRO A 94 9.45 2.99 -18.56
N THR A 95 9.30 3.89 -17.59
CA THR A 95 10.01 3.85 -16.29
C THR A 95 9.56 2.66 -15.46
N LEU A 96 8.27 2.36 -15.41
CA LEU A 96 7.76 1.18 -14.68
C LEU A 96 8.31 -0.12 -15.27
N VAL A 97 8.36 -0.23 -16.60
CA VAL A 97 8.94 -1.40 -17.29
C VAL A 97 10.43 -1.53 -16.94
N LYS A 98 11.19 -0.44 -17.02
CA LYS A 98 12.62 -0.43 -16.69
C LYS A 98 12.87 -0.90 -15.24
N ARG A 99 12.16 -0.33 -14.27
CA ARG A 99 12.29 -0.70 -12.85
C ARG A 99 11.88 -2.15 -12.56
N PHE A 100 10.86 -2.65 -13.26
CA PHE A 100 10.47 -4.05 -13.16
C PHE A 100 11.56 -5.00 -13.64
N SER A 101 12.25 -4.65 -14.73
CA SER A 101 13.40 -5.40 -15.23
C SER A 101 14.60 -5.38 -14.27
N GLU A 102 14.82 -4.26 -13.56
CA GLU A 102 15.92 -4.10 -12.60
C GLU A 102 15.71 -4.86 -11.29
N THR A 103 14.45 -5.04 -10.86
CA THR A 103 14.09 -5.67 -9.58
C THR A 103 13.79 -7.16 -9.67
N ARG A 104 13.68 -7.72 -10.89
CA ARG A 104 13.55 -9.17 -11.08
C ARG A 104 14.87 -9.87 -10.81
N ARG A 105 14.83 -10.96 -10.02
CA ARG A 105 15.94 -11.91 -9.93
C ARG A 105 16.29 -12.40 -11.34
N LYS A 106 17.51 -12.14 -11.82
CA LYS A 106 18.04 -12.83 -12.99
C LYS A 106 18.00 -14.33 -12.70
N HIS A 107 17.39 -15.11 -13.59
CA HIS A 107 17.47 -16.56 -13.48
C HIS A 107 18.94 -16.95 -13.69
N PRO A 108 19.49 -17.93 -12.95
CA PRO A 108 20.86 -18.43 -13.17
C PRO A 108 21.14 -18.93 -14.61
N LEU A 109 20.11 -19.04 -15.45
CA LEU A 109 20.15 -19.56 -16.82
C LEU A 109 19.87 -18.49 -17.88
N THR A 110 19.68 -17.22 -17.51
CA THR A 110 19.58 -16.13 -18.50
C THR A 110 20.97 -15.85 -19.09
N SER A 111 21.32 -16.57 -20.17
CA SER A 111 22.50 -16.32 -20.98
C SER A 111 22.32 -15.02 -21.77
N GLY A 112 23.33 -14.15 -21.73
CA GLY A 112 23.33 -12.82 -22.34
C GLY A 112 23.48 -12.81 -23.87
N LYS A 113 22.73 -13.64 -24.60
CA LYS A 113 22.70 -13.63 -26.06
C LYS A 113 21.30 -13.85 -26.62
N THR A 114 20.55 -12.75 -26.69
CA THR A 114 19.59 -12.52 -27.77
C THR A 114 19.74 -11.05 -28.13
N GLY A 115 20.62 -10.79 -29.09
CA GLY A 115 20.57 -9.60 -29.93
C GLY A 115 19.72 -9.88 -31.16
#